data_AF-A0A091VNA9-F1
#
_entry.id   AF-A0A091VNA9-F1
#
_cell.length_a   1.000
_cell.length_b   1.000
_cell.length_c   1.000
_cell.angle_alpha   90.00
_cell.angle_beta   90.00
_cell.angle_gamma   90.00
#
_symmetry.space_group_name_H-M   'P 1'
#
loop_
_entity.id
_entity.type
_entity.pdbx_description
1 polymer ?
#
loop_
_entity_poly.entity_id
_entity_poly.type
_entity_poly.pdbx_seq_one_letter_code
_entity_poly.pdbx_strand_id
1 'polypeptide(L)'
;LAAAFGSIAGTRSHLEELQSNYSQRLTGLRDSLNQTLRRCGHPCDNVSLDGLAFSSNFSMIPSVEQQLEALGDVSGSNISADLE
;
A
#
# COMPACT_ATOMS: atom_id res chain seq x y z
N LEU A 1 -21.24 12.42 9.55
CA LEU A 1 -21.06 11.65 8.29
C LEU A 1 -19.86 12.17 7.48
N ALA A 2 -19.87 13.42 7.00
CA ALA A 2 -18.75 14.02 6.27
C ALA A 2 -17.38 13.96 6.99
N ALA A 3 -17.34 14.23 8.31
CA ALA A 3 -16.10 14.13 9.10
C ALA A 3 -15.53 12.70 9.16
N ALA A 4 -16.40 11.67 9.20
CA ALA A 4 -15.98 10.29 9.17
C ALA A 4 -15.39 9.93 7.80
N PHE A 5 -15.98 10.44 6.71
CA PHE A 5 -15.46 10.24 5.36
C PHE A 5 -14.10 10.92 5.14
N GLY A 6 -13.94 12.14 5.64
CA GLY A 6 -12.64 12.81 5.65
C GLY A 6 -11.57 12.00 6.39
N SER A 7 -11.92 11.41 7.54
CA SER A 7 -11.01 10.54 8.30
C SER A 7 -10.63 9.28 7.54
N ILE A 8 -11.59 8.58 6.91
CA ILE A 8 -11.34 7.34 6.15
C ILE A 8 -10.45 7.63 4.93
N ALA A 9 -10.75 8.69 4.18
CA ALA A 9 -9.94 9.11 3.04
C ALA A 9 -8.50 9.49 3.46
N GLY A 10 -8.35 10.18 4.59
CA GLY A 10 -7.05 10.49 5.17
C GLY A 10 -6.26 9.23 5.57
N THR A 11 -6.91 8.27 6.21
CA THR A 11 -6.29 6.98 6.57
C THR A 11 -5.85 6.21 5.32
N ARG A 12 -6.69 6.16 4.27
CA ARG A 12 -6.33 5.50 3.00
C ARG A 12 -5.08 6.12 2.38
N SER A 13 -5.08 7.45 2.21
CA SER A 13 -3.95 8.16 1.62
C SER A 13 -2.66 7.94 2.42
N HIS A 14 -2.75 7.94 3.75
CA HIS A 14 -1.60 7.67 4.61
C HIS A 14 -1.08 6.22 4.46
N LEU A 15 -1.97 5.23 4.35
CA LEU A 15 -1.57 3.84 4.12
C LEU A 15 -0.91 3.66 2.75
N GLU A 16 -1.43 4.30 1.70
CA GLU A 16 -0.83 4.31 0.36
C GLU A 16 0.57 4.96 0.37
N GLU A 17 0.74 6.07 1.10
CA GLU A 17 2.04 6.72 1.26
C GLU A 17 3.04 5.83 1.99
N LEU A 18 2.65 5.25 3.14
CA LEU A 18 3.48 4.30 3.88
C LEU A 18 3.88 3.11 3.00
N GLN A 19 2.92 2.54 2.26
CA GLN A 19 3.20 1.46 1.33
C GLN A 19 4.26 1.85 0.30
N SER A 20 4.05 2.97 -0.40
CA SER A 20 4.96 3.45 -1.42
C SER A 20 6.37 3.63 -0.84
N ASN A 21 6.46 4.29 0.32
CA ASN A 21 7.72 4.52 1.02
C ASN A 21 8.43 3.21 1.41
N TYR A 22 7.72 2.26 2.03
CA TYR A 22 8.29 0.97 2.39
C TYR A 22 8.70 0.18 1.16
N SER A 23 7.89 0.16 0.09
CA SER A 23 8.23 -0.56 -1.16
C SER A 23 9.55 -0.08 -1.74
N GLN A 24 9.78 1.23 -1.75
CA GLN A 24 11.01 1.83 -2.28
C GLN A 24 12.21 1.50 -1.39
N ARG A 25 12.06 1.61 -0.06
CA ARG A 25 13.14 1.29 0.90
C ARG A 25 13.53 -0.19 0.84
N LEU A 26 12.55 -1.07 0.68
CA LEU A 26 12.76 -2.51 0.60
C LEU A 26 13.39 -2.93 -0.74
N THR A 27 13.04 -2.25 -1.83
CA THR A 27 13.73 -2.39 -3.12
C THR A 27 15.20 -1.99 -2.99
N GLY A 28 15.49 -0.82 -2.41
CA GLY A 28 16.87 -0.38 -2.18
C GLY A 28 17.66 -1.30 -1.23
N LEU A 29 17.01 -1.89 -0.23
CA LEU A 29 17.61 -2.91 0.62
C LEU A 29 17.99 -4.16 -0.19
N ARG A 30 17.10 -4.63 -1.06
CA ARG A 30 17.35 -5.77 -1.94
C ARG A 30 18.54 -5.53 -2.86
N ASP A 31 18.64 -4.33 -3.44
CA ASP A 31 19.76 -3.94 -4.29
C ASP A 31 21.08 -3.90 -3.51
N SER A 32 21.06 -3.38 -2.28
CA SER A 32 22.22 -3.33 -1.39
C SER A 32 22.69 -4.73 -0.99
N LEU A 33 21.76 -5.63 -0.70
CA LEU A 33 22.06 -7.05 -0.43
C LEU A 33 22.65 -7.72 -1.67
N ASN A 34 22.08 -7.49 -2.85
CA ASN A 34 22.60 -8.05 -4.11
C ASN A 34 24.04 -7.57 -4.38
N GLN A 35 24.34 -6.28 -4.18
CA GLN A 35 25.72 -5.78 -4.26
C GLN A 35 26.65 -6.44 -3.24
N THR A 36 26.16 -6.65 -2.02
CA THR A 36 26.94 -7.32 -0.96
C THR A 36 27.27 -8.76 -1.34
N LEU A 37 26.30 -9.52 -1.84
CA LEU A 37 26.52 -10.89 -2.30
C LEU A 37 27.50 -10.95 -3.48
N ARG A 38 27.37 -10.03 -4.44
CA ARG A 38 28.34 -9.92 -5.55
C ARG A 38 29.76 -9.64 -5.07
N ARG A 39 29.92 -8.77 -4.05
CA ARG A 39 31.23 -8.48 -3.45
C ARG A 39 31.78 -9.65 -2.64
N CYS A 40 30.91 -10.42 -1.98
CA CYS A 40 31.29 -11.63 -1.28
C CYS A 40 31.82 -12.70 -2.26
N GLY A 41 31.20 -12.82 -3.45
CA GLY A 41 31.60 -13.78 -4.47
C GLY A 41 31.31 -15.23 -4.07
N HIS A 42 32.19 -16.15 -4.47
CA HIS A 42 31.98 -17.60 -4.36
C HIS A 42 31.47 -18.12 -2.99
N PRO A 43 31.93 -17.61 -1.83
CA PRO A 43 31.42 -18.02 -0.53
C PRO A 43 29.92 -17.77 -0.32
N CYS A 44 29.32 -16.84 -1.07
CA CYS A 44 27.92 -16.45 -0.96
C CYS A 44 27.05 -16.95 -2.12
N ASP A 45 27.56 -17.79 -3.02
CA ASP A 45 26.83 -18.23 -4.24
C ASP A 45 25.52 -18.97 -3.93
N ASN A 46 25.43 -19.60 -2.76
CA ASN A 46 24.23 -20.33 -2.31
C ASN A 46 23.21 -19.46 -1.56
N VAL A 47 23.46 -18.16 -1.40
CA VAL A 47 22.55 -17.25 -0.70
C VAL A 47 21.54 -16.68 -1.70
N SER A 48 20.26 -17.05 -1.54
CA SER A 48 19.15 -16.51 -2.34
C SER A 48 18.50 -15.30 -1.65
N LEU A 49 18.09 -14.32 -2.46
CA LEU A 49 17.27 -13.17 -2.05
C LEU A 49 15.79 -13.34 -2.43
N ASP A 50 15.35 -14.50 -2.92
CA ASP A 50 14.00 -14.70 -3.48
C ASP A 50 12.90 -14.59 -2.42
N GLY A 51 13.20 -14.94 -1.16
CA GLY A 51 12.31 -14.76 -0.01
C GLY A 51 12.11 -13.31 0.44
N LEU A 52 12.86 -12.35 -0.14
CA LEU A 52 12.75 -10.92 0.17
C LEU A 52 11.83 -10.18 -0.81
N ALA A 53 10.93 -10.90 -1.49
CA ALA A 53 9.89 -10.27 -2.29
C ALA A 53 8.86 -9.61 -1.37
N PHE A 54 9.03 -8.32 -1.11
CA PHE A 54 8.05 -7.52 -0.38
C PHE A 54 6.90 -7.15 -1.31
N SER A 55 5.88 -8.00 -1.36
CA SER A 55 4.58 -7.66 -1.95
C SER A 55 3.65 -7.22 -0.82
N SER A 56 3.33 -5.94 -0.74
CA SER A 56 2.16 -5.48 0.01
C SER A 56 1.11 -5.04 -1.00
N ASN A 57 -0.07 -5.65 -0.93
CA ASN A 57 -1.19 -5.35 -1.81
C ASN A 57 -2.31 -4.77 -0.93
N PHE A 58 -2.45 -3.45 -0.90
CA PHE A 58 -3.47 -2.77 -0.09
C PHE A 58 -4.85 -2.81 -0.75
N SER A 59 -4.94 -3.20 -2.03
CA SER A 59 -6.19 -3.65 -2.66
C SER A 59 -6.72 -4.95 -2.02
N MET A 60 -5.92 -5.64 -1.19
CA MET A 60 -6.42 -6.75 -0.36
C MET A 60 -6.93 -6.31 1.02
N ILE A 61 -7.00 -5.02 1.36
CA ILE A 61 -7.71 -4.56 2.57
C ILE A 61 -9.18 -4.33 2.17
N PRO A 62 -10.01 -5.39 2.18
CA PRO A 62 -11.27 -5.40 1.44
C PRO A 62 -12.27 -4.43 2.07
N SER A 63 -12.15 -4.22 3.39
CA SER A 63 -13.04 -3.36 4.15
C SER A 63 -12.89 -1.88 3.80
N VAL A 64 -11.69 -1.41 3.47
CA VAL A 64 -11.48 0.03 3.19
C VAL A 64 -11.93 0.37 1.78
N GLU A 65 -11.66 -0.51 0.81
CA GLU A 65 -12.08 -0.31 -0.58
C GLU A 65 -13.61 -0.38 -0.73
N GLN A 66 -14.26 -1.41 -0.18
CA GLN A 66 -15.74 -1.50 -0.21
C GLN A 66 -16.40 -0.35 0.54
N GLN A 67 -15.81 0.11 1.64
CA GLN A 67 -16.31 1.31 2.32
C GLN A 67 -16.18 2.51 1.37
N LEU A 68 -14.99 2.79 0.83
CA LEU A 68 -14.78 3.94 -0.06
C LEU A 68 -15.59 3.92 -1.37
N GLU A 69 -15.83 2.75 -1.94
CA GLU A 69 -16.67 2.58 -3.14
C GLU A 69 -18.14 2.89 -2.82
N ALA A 70 -18.66 2.30 -1.73
CA ALA A 70 -19.98 2.67 -1.21
C ALA A 70 -20.08 4.17 -0.86
N LEU A 71 -18.97 4.79 -0.43
CA LEU A 71 -18.90 6.23 -0.17
C LEU A 71 -18.89 7.09 -1.43
N GLY A 72 -18.23 6.63 -2.50
CA GLY A 72 -18.29 7.24 -3.82
C GLY A 72 -19.72 7.22 -4.37
N ASP A 73 -20.40 6.09 -4.24
CA ASP A 73 -21.79 5.91 -4.68
C ASP A 73 -22.77 6.82 -3.92
N VAL A 74 -22.59 6.99 -2.60
CA VAL A 74 -23.41 7.90 -1.77
C VAL A 74 -23.11 9.37 -2.03
N SER A 75 -21.87 9.73 -2.35
CA SER A 75 -21.50 11.12 -2.65
C SER A 75 -21.85 11.56 -4.08
N GLY A 76 -21.92 10.61 -5.02
CA GLY A 76 -22.35 10.84 -6.40
C GLY A 76 -23.87 10.78 -6.57
N SER A 77 -24.58 10.10 -5.67
CA SER A 77 -26.02 10.21 -5.56
C SER A 77 -26.36 11.53 -4.85
N ASN A 78 -27.19 12.34 -5.50
CA ASN A 78 -27.61 13.65 -5.01
C ASN A 78 -28.57 13.50 -3.81
N ILE A 79 -28.09 12.97 -2.69
CA ILE A 79 -28.89 12.65 -1.50
C ILE A 79 -29.47 13.89 -0.82
N SER A 80 -29.00 15.08 -1.23
CA SER A 80 -29.57 16.37 -0.87
C SER A 80 -30.96 16.63 -1.46
N ALA A 81 -31.40 15.86 -2.46
CA ALA A 81 -32.72 16.05 -3.10
C ALA A 81 -33.86 15.24 -2.44
N ASP A 82 -33.56 14.32 -1.52
CA ASP A 82 -34.54 13.41 -0.90
C ASP A 82 -34.84 13.75 0.58
N LEU A 83 -34.41 14.92 1.07
CA LEU A 83 -34.62 15.40 2.44
C LEU A 83 -35.41 16.72 2.52
N GLU A 84 -36.31 16.98 1.55
CA GLU A 84 -37.32 18.05 1.64
C GLU A 84 -38.69 17.51 2.05
#